data_AF-A0A3D0QN31-F1
#
_entry.id   AF-A0A3D0QN31-F1
#
_cell.length_a   1.000
_cell.length_b   1.000
_cell.length_c   1.000
_cell.angle_alpha   90.00
_cell.angle_beta   90.00
_cell.angle_gamma   90.00
#
_symmetry.space_group_name_H-M   'P 1'
#
loop_
_entity.id
_entity.type
_entity.pdbx_description
1 polymer ?
#
loop_
_entity_poly.entity_id
_entity_poly.type
_entity_poly.pdbx_seq_one_letter_code
_entity_poly.pdbx_strand_id
1 'polypeptide(L)'
;MNMTRQKGLLVAILALLFAVAPVSLFAQTAPATSTVNYPGGGVIQAGDVWESFLPMSFTPSYSDAGTYTTLGFRNFLRLGNFDRAWSTPATHWPAAWWYTNYWYKNAWAGAYDPDPTFNPTQIGGVANPSYFSAAAGGNNYAQITYKSTLNGGTDPTRHYTVEPYWVDGTRRQHAVYEAAWPSNLGIDVKLRAHGFQGPNWNNLNDYVIIEFEFKNTGNLDMNMDGVAEKVNNTIKAFAFAFSEERYMSVGSYLGGVRNANDITLTPLVAQGAWVDDLDANGAPWAFATMYPHASVLNPTAGNTDLGFNTGARKWYTDIWSGFVMIDAKQGGLPADRSKSVVGNPTKKTLYGTDPIGVGPERGWYMSSGSQAQTYSTGNPMAQFLTATGTWFLDAGRSRATNAANFNLNPNPNFFTAGIAGDMTTFVPKLVGATRPDGDFKASGVFDGPPHEDGKADATTNYPNGWGKLSKGSSNTENFNGDMFAGVGPFSLAPGESMTIVMATVAGYRLEGIQKSVRAARWAYAQDYKLPVLPPLPDMKVTNTLTKSVAVEWDARAETEPGFAGYKVYKSSQYLKKYFLEEGMRVVDRYQENMTPGPIPADLKKP
;
A
#
# COMPACT_ATOMS: atom_id res chain seq x y z
N MET A 1 53.45 -11.78 -50.89
CA MET A 1 52.14 -11.39 -50.33
C MET A 1 51.88 -9.93 -50.74
N ASN A 2 50.76 -9.65 -51.40
CA ASN A 2 50.54 -8.41 -52.17
C ASN A 2 50.27 -7.17 -51.27
N MET A 3 51.17 -6.17 -51.31
CA MET A 3 51.08 -4.92 -50.53
C MET A 3 49.81 -4.09 -50.81
N THR A 4 49.16 -4.31 -51.95
CA THR A 4 47.92 -3.63 -52.34
C THR A 4 46.72 -4.05 -51.48
N ARG A 5 46.68 -5.29 -50.97
CA ARG A 5 45.60 -5.75 -50.08
C ARG A 5 45.72 -5.20 -48.66
N GLN A 6 46.93 -4.94 -48.16
CA GLN A 6 47.13 -4.37 -46.83
C GLN A 6 46.73 -2.90 -46.75
N LYS A 7 46.96 -2.11 -47.81
CA LYS A 7 46.51 -0.70 -47.86
C LYS A 7 44.98 -0.57 -47.92
N GLY A 8 44.31 -1.44 -48.67
CA GLY A 8 42.84 -1.47 -48.72
C GLY A 8 42.21 -1.83 -47.37
N LEU A 9 42.80 -2.79 -46.65
CA LEU A 9 42.32 -3.18 -45.32
C LEU A 9 42.54 -2.06 -44.28
N LEU A 10 43.69 -1.37 -44.32
CA LEU A 10 43.97 -0.27 -43.39
C LEU A 10 43.03 0.91 -43.60
N VAL A 11 42.74 1.26 -44.86
CA VAL A 11 41.80 2.36 -45.21
C VAL A 11 40.37 1.97 -44.83
N ALA A 12 39.96 0.72 -45.01
CA ALA A 12 38.65 0.24 -44.57
C ALA A 12 38.50 0.24 -43.04
N ILE A 13 39.55 -0.13 -42.29
CA ILE A 13 39.57 -0.10 -40.83
C ILE A 13 39.57 1.34 -40.31
N LEU A 14 40.33 2.25 -40.92
CA LEU A 14 40.31 3.68 -40.60
C LEU A 14 38.96 4.32 -40.92
N ALA A 15 38.35 3.99 -42.06
CA ALA A 15 37.01 4.47 -42.41
C ALA A 15 35.94 3.94 -41.43
N LEU A 16 36.04 2.68 -40.98
CA LEU A 16 35.15 2.16 -39.93
C LEU A 16 35.39 2.86 -38.58
N LEU A 17 36.64 3.12 -38.19
CA LEU A 17 36.96 3.82 -36.95
C LEU A 17 36.45 5.27 -36.96
N PHE A 18 36.55 5.98 -38.10
CA PHE A 18 36.07 7.35 -38.23
C PHE A 18 34.56 7.46 -38.49
N ALA A 19 33.88 6.41 -38.98
CA ALA A 19 32.43 6.41 -39.13
C ALA A 19 31.69 5.87 -37.89
N VAL A 20 32.26 4.91 -37.15
CA VAL A 20 31.61 4.25 -36.02
C VAL A 20 31.90 4.97 -34.69
N ALA A 21 33.07 5.58 -34.51
CA ALA A 21 33.40 6.30 -33.27
C ALA A 21 32.58 7.59 -33.04
N PRO A 22 32.22 8.42 -34.05
CA PRO A 22 31.36 9.56 -33.82
C PRO A 22 29.93 9.13 -33.51
N VAL A 23 29.40 8.10 -34.20
CA VAL A 23 28.03 7.63 -33.99
C VAL A 23 27.87 6.98 -32.60
N SER A 24 28.89 6.32 -32.08
CA SER A 24 28.87 5.77 -30.71
C SER A 24 29.12 6.81 -29.61
N LEU A 25 29.91 7.87 -29.88
CA LEU A 25 30.06 8.99 -28.94
C LEU A 25 28.81 9.89 -28.88
N PHE A 26 28.11 10.09 -30.00
CA PHE A 26 26.83 10.84 -30.01
C PHE A 26 25.64 10.04 -29.47
N ALA A 27 25.72 8.71 -29.45
CA ALA A 27 24.72 7.85 -28.81
C ALA A 27 24.75 7.91 -27.26
N GLN A 28 25.82 8.41 -26.65
CA GLN A 28 25.92 8.62 -25.19
C GLN A 28 25.49 10.01 -24.72
N THR A 29 25.21 10.94 -25.65
CA THR A 29 24.72 12.29 -25.31
C THR A 29 23.23 12.47 -25.57
N ALA A 30 22.53 11.44 -26.07
CA ALA A 30 21.08 11.42 -25.92
C ALA A 30 20.81 11.45 -24.41
N PRO A 31 20.10 12.47 -23.87
CA PRO A 31 19.60 12.38 -22.51
C PRO A 31 18.91 11.02 -22.43
N ALA A 32 19.13 10.27 -21.34
CA ALA A 32 18.36 9.06 -21.12
C ALA A 32 16.90 9.43 -21.34
N THR A 33 16.33 9.04 -22.48
CA THR A 33 14.90 9.06 -22.67
C THR A 33 14.47 7.92 -21.79
N SER A 34 14.37 8.19 -20.48
CA SER A 34 13.51 7.40 -19.63
C SER A 34 12.15 7.53 -20.28
N THR A 35 11.80 6.55 -21.10
CA THR A 35 10.40 6.18 -21.21
C THR A 35 10.02 5.89 -19.77
N VAL A 36 9.41 6.88 -19.11
CA VAL A 36 8.78 6.68 -17.82
C VAL A 36 7.70 5.67 -18.15
N ASN A 37 7.93 4.39 -17.83
CA ASN A 37 7.00 3.31 -18.18
C ASN A 37 5.61 3.53 -17.52
N TYR A 38 5.55 4.41 -16.51
CA TYR A 38 4.35 4.81 -15.79
C TYR A 38 4.34 6.32 -15.53
N PRO A 39 3.94 7.14 -16.51
CA PRO A 39 3.80 8.59 -16.32
C PRO A 39 2.96 8.91 -15.08
N GLY A 40 3.43 9.85 -14.27
CA GLY A 40 2.81 10.24 -13.01
C GLY A 40 2.98 9.25 -11.85
N GLY A 41 3.59 8.08 -12.08
CA GLY A 41 3.91 7.14 -11.02
C GLY A 41 5.09 7.63 -10.17
N GLY A 42 5.01 7.43 -8.86
CA GLY A 42 6.09 7.76 -7.92
C GLY A 42 6.64 6.53 -7.21
N VAL A 43 7.88 6.59 -6.72
CA VAL A 43 8.46 5.57 -5.83
C VAL A 43 9.05 6.25 -4.59
N ILE A 44 8.62 5.81 -3.41
CA ILE A 44 9.22 6.18 -2.14
C ILE A 44 9.85 4.94 -1.52
N GLN A 45 11.11 5.08 -1.15
CA GLN A 45 11.78 4.16 -0.25
C GLN A 45 11.71 4.74 1.17
N ALA A 46 11.58 3.88 2.16
CA ALA A 46 11.77 4.16 3.57
C ALA A 46 12.27 2.83 4.17
N GLY A 47 13.56 2.73 4.49
CA GLY A 47 14.12 1.51 5.10
C GLY A 47 13.85 0.26 4.25
N ASP A 48 13.19 -0.72 4.87
CA ASP A 48 12.74 -1.96 4.23
C ASP A 48 11.43 -1.80 3.44
N VAL A 49 10.72 -0.67 3.63
CA VAL A 49 9.50 -0.34 2.89
C VAL A 49 9.80 0.39 1.57
N TRP A 50 9.45 -0.25 0.46
CA TRP A 50 9.57 0.33 -0.87
C TRP A 50 8.20 0.35 -1.53
N GLU A 51 7.63 1.54 -1.66
CA GLU A 51 6.30 1.73 -2.19
C GLU A 51 6.36 2.46 -3.53
N SER A 52 5.58 2.00 -4.49
CA SER A 52 5.29 2.76 -5.69
C SER A 52 3.82 3.18 -5.71
N PHE A 53 3.53 4.35 -6.26
CA PHE A 53 2.20 4.93 -6.33
C PHE A 53 1.82 5.14 -7.78
N LEU A 54 0.67 4.59 -8.19
CA LEU A 54 0.03 4.89 -9.46
C LEU A 54 -1.34 5.52 -9.16
N PRO A 55 -1.40 6.86 -9.15
CA PRO A 55 -2.66 7.56 -8.93
C PRO A 55 -3.65 7.31 -10.06
N MET A 56 -4.93 7.30 -9.72
CA MET A 56 -6.01 7.43 -10.69
C MET A 56 -5.77 8.68 -11.55
N SER A 57 -5.93 8.56 -12.87
CA SER A 57 -5.89 9.61 -13.92
C SER A 57 -4.72 9.62 -14.90
N PHE A 58 -3.56 9.06 -14.55
CA PHE A 58 -2.36 9.19 -15.39
C PHE A 58 -2.20 8.06 -16.40
N THR A 59 -2.16 6.83 -15.92
CA THR A 59 -1.98 5.63 -16.75
C THR A 59 -2.90 4.53 -16.24
N PRO A 60 -3.65 3.85 -17.12
CA PRO A 60 -4.56 2.81 -16.66
C PRO A 60 -3.71 1.65 -16.16
N SER A 61 -4.02 1.14 -14.97
CA SER A 61 -3.49 -0.15 -14.55
C SER A 61 -4.05 -1.25 -15.45
N TYR A 62 -3.43 -2.43 -15.44
CA TYR A 62 -3.90 -3.57 -16.26
C TYR A 62 -5.40 -3.91 -16.05
N SER A 63 -5.95 -3.61 -14.87
CA SER A 63 -7.36 -3.80 -14.51
C SER A 63 -8.32 -2.86 -15.25
N ASP A 64 -7.85 -1.68 -15.68
CA ASP A 64 -8.67 -0.68 -16.38
C ASP A 64 -8.34 -0.59 -17.89
N ALA A 65 -7.22 -1.16 -18.33
CA ALA A 65 -6.69 -1.00 -19.69
C ALA A 65 -7.68 -1.32 -20.82
N GLY A 66 -8.65 -2.22 -20.58
CA GLY A 66 -9.67 -2.59 -21.57
C GLY A 66 -10.96 -1.76 -21.55
N THR A 67 -11.21 -0.98 -20.49
CA THR A 67 -12.52 -0.32 -20.27
C THR A 67 -12.42 1.17 -19.93
N TYR A 68 -11.21 1.71 -19.71
CA TYR A 68 -11.05 3.10 -19.25
C TYR A 68 -11.62 4.16 -20.20
N THR A 69 -11.67 3.90 -21.51
CA THR A 69 -12.24 4.85 -22.49
C THR A 69 -13.75 5.00 -22.33
N THR A 70 -14.44 3.94 -21.93
CA THR A 70 -15.90 3.91 -21.75
C THR A 70 -16.30 4.17 -20.31
N LEU A 71 -15.65 3.49 -19.35
CA LEU A 71 -16.01 3.49 -17.94
C LEU A 71 -15.14 4.42 -17.07
N GLY A 72 -14.11 5.05 -17.63
CA GLY A 72 -13.14 5.82 -16.86
C GLY A 72 -12.16 4.95 -16.06
N PHE A 73 -11.24 5.61 -15.37
CA PHE A 73 -10.26 5.00 -14.48
C PHE A 73 -10.93 4.75 -13.13
N ARG A 74 -10.97 3.49 -12.69
CA ARG A 74 -11.75 3.04 -11.53
C ARG A 74 -10.89 2.58 -10.36
N ASN A 75 -9.61 2.30 -10.60
CA ASN A 75 -8.65 2.09 -9.52
C ASN A 75 -8.20 3.44 -8.96
N PHE A 76 -8.64 3.79 -7.75
CA PHE A 76 -8.38 5.09 -7.12
C PHE A 76 -6.90 5.35 -6.85
N LEU A 77 -6.21 4.39 -6.25
CA LEU A 77 -4.75 4.41 -6.15
C LEU A 77 -4.30 2.96 -6.16
N ARG A 78 -3.32 2.65 -7.02
CA ARG A 78 -2.64 1.36 -7.02
C ARG A 78 -1.24 1.52 -6.46
N LEU A 79 -0.82 0.60 -5.60
CA LEU A 79 0.52 0.56 -5.07
C LEU A 79 1.22 -0.71 -5.54
N GLY A 80 2.38 -0.56 -6.18
CA GLY A 80 3.09 -1.70 -6.77
C GLY A 80 2.36 -2.40 -7.92
N ASN A 81 3.12 -3.26 -8.61
CA ASN A 81 2.63 -4.16 -9.67
C ASN A 81 1.70 -3.50 -10.70
N PHE A 82 2.13 -2.39 -11.31
CA PHE A 82 1.30 -1.60 -12.22
C PHE A 82 0.91 -2.35 -13.50
N ASP A 83 1.81 -3.19 -14.02
CA ASP A 83 1.73 -3.93 -15.28
C ASP A 83 1.44 -5.42 -15.14
N ARG A 84 1.19 -5.92 -13.93
CA ARG A 84 1.10 -7.36 -13.64
C ARG A 84 2.40 -8.12 -13.93
N ALA A 85 3.52 -7.43 -14.14
CA ALA A 85 4.84 -8.01 -14.34
C ALA A 85 5.77 -7.74 -13.15
N TRP A 86 5.24 -7.21 -12.03
CA TRP A 86 5.97 -6.92 -10.79
C TRP A 86 7.24 -6.10 -11.03
N SER A 87 7.18 -5.23 -12.03
CA SER A 87 8.30 -4.36 -12.41
C SER A 87 8.46 -3.15 -11.49
N THR A 88 7.48 -2.89 -10.61
CA THR A 88 7.49 -1.80 -9.64
C THR A 88 7.46 -2.30 -8.19
N PRO A 89 8.13 -1.61 -7.24
CA PRO A 89 8.13 -2.00 -5.83
C PRO A 89 6.73 -2.00 -5.18
N ALA A 90 6.49 -2.96 -4.28
CA ALA A 90 5.22 -3.16 -3.58
C ALA A 90 5.48 -3.56 -2.11
N THR A 91 5.56 -2.57 -1.22
CA THR A 91 6.04 -2.65 0.18
C THR A 91 7.46 -3.17 0.39
N HIS A 92 8.00 -4.11 -0.39
CA HIS A 92 9.39 -4.58 -0.24
C HIS A 92 10.06 -4.73 -1.61
N TRP A 93 11.39 -4.62 -1.64
CA TRP A 93 12.19 -4.77 -2.86
C TRP A 93 13.53 -5.48 -2.57
N PRO A 94 14.02 -6.40 -3.44
CA PRO A 94 13.51 -6.76 -4.77
C PRO A 94 12.20 -7.55 -4.77
N ALA A 95 11.22 -7.10 -5.57
CA ALA A 95 9.98 -7.84 -5.83
C ALA A 95 10.21 -9.14 -6.62
N ALA A 96 11.46 -9.42 -7.03
CA ALA A 96 11.91 -10.60 -7.77
C ALA A 96 12.43 -11.76 -6.86
N TRP A 97 12.25 -11.66 -5.54
CA TRP A 97 12.25 -12.86 -4.68
C TRP A 97 11.15 -13.81 -5.15
N TRP A 98 11.28 -15.14 -5.10
CA TRP A 98 10.23 -16.06 -5.62
C TRP A 98 8.85 -15.85 -4.95
N TYR A 99 8.81 -15.05 -3.89
CA TYR A 99 7.62 -14.62 -3.20
C TYR A 99 7.60 -13.09 -3.07
N THR A 100 6.53 -12.47 -3.55
CA THR A 100 6.19 -11.10 -3.18
C THR A 100 4.94 -11.11 -2.33
N ASN A 101 4.75 -10.09 -1.50
CA ASN A 101 3.57 -10.05 -0.65
C ASN A 101 2.35 -9.52 -1.44
N TYR A 102 2.47 -9.19 -2.74
CA TYR A 102 1.39 -8.46 -3.41
C TYR A 102 1.14 -8.84 -4.87
N TRP A 103 -0.08 -9.30 -5.14
CA TRP A 103 -0.71 -9.24 -6.46
C TRP A 103 -1.40 -7.90 -6.68
N TYR A 104 -2.14 -7.48 -5.66
CA TYR A 104 -3.10 -6.40 -5.71
C TYR A 104 -3.00 -5.60 -4.42
N LYS A 105 -2.81 -4.29 -4.54
CA LYS A 105 -2.71 -3.40 -3.40
C LYS A 105 -3.26 -2.05 -3.82
N ASN A 106 -4.49 -1.79 -3.43
CA ASN A 106 -5.27 -0.67 -3.95
C ASN A 106 -6.03 0.04 -2.83
N ALA A 107 -6.20 1.35 -2.98
CA ALA A 107 -7.22 2.10 -2.27
C ALA A 107 -8.48 2.26 -3.13
N TRP A 108 -9.60 2.45 -2.45
CA TRP A 108 -10.94 2.71 -2.99
C TRP A 108 -11.59 3.81 -2.18
N ALA A 109 -12.42 4.59 -2.85
CA ALA A 109 -13.25 5.58 -2.20
C ALA A 109 -14.59 5.66 -2.93
N GLY A 110 -15.66 5.88 -2.18
CA GLY A 110 -17.00 5.94 -2.75
C GLY A 110 -17.99 6.59 -1.81
N ALA A 111 -19.18 6.84 -2.35
CA ALA A 111 -20.28 7.45 -1.65
C ALA A 111 -21.56 6.61 -1.75
N TYR A 112 -22.37 6.73 -0.71
CA TYR A 112 -23.76 6.32 -0.65
C TYR A 112 -24.66 7.56 -0.56
N ASP A 113 -25.76 7.54 -1.32
CA ASP A 113 -26.84 8.51 -1.23
C ASP A 113 -28.21 7.79 -1.34
N PRO A 114 -29.15 7.99 -0.39
CA PRO A 114 -30.48 7.39 -0.46
C PRO A 114 -31.36 7.92 -1.60
N ASP A 115 -30.97 9.01 -2.27
CA ASP A 115 -31.66 9.54 -3.44
C ASP A 115 -31.58 8.52 -4.61
N PRO A 116 -32.71 7.97 -5.08
CA PRO A 116 -32.72 6.98 -6.16
C PRO A 116 -32.26 7.56 -7.52
N THR A 117 -32.11 8.88 -7.62
CA THR A 117 -31.58 9.59 -8.80
C THR A 117 -30.08 9.92 -8.69
N PHE A 118 -29.39 9.44 -7.65
CA PHE A 118 -27.98 9.75 -7.43
C PHE A 118 -27.06 9.18 -8.52
N ASN A 119 -27.14 7.87 -8.81
CA ASN A 119 -26.34 7.19 -9.83
C ASN A 119 -27.26 6.40 -10.80
N PRO A 120 -28.13 7.05 -11.57
CA PRO A 120 -29.14 6.38 -12.38
C PRO A 120 -28.50 5.57 -13.53
N THR A 121 -29.23 4.59 -14.07
CA THR A 121 -28.79 3.77 -15.20
C THR A 121 -28.49 4.57 -16.47
N GLN A 122 -29.17 5.70 -16.66
CA GLN A 122 -29.02 6.60 -17.78
C GLN A 122 -29.08 8.06 -17.35
N ILE A 123 -28.33 8.91 -18.05
CA ILE A 123 -28.32 10.37 -17.90
C ILE A 123 -28.52 10.98 -19.29
N GLY A 124 -29.50 11.87 -19.45
CA GLY A 124 -29.83 12.46 -20.75
C GLY A 124 -30.20 11.45 -21.85
N GLY A 125 -30.67 10.25 -21.48
CA GLY A 125 -30.96 9.16 -22.41
C GLY A 125 -29.74 8.33 -22.86
N VAL A 126 -28.55 8.61 -22.32
CA VAL A 126 -27.31 7.88 -22.57
C VAL A 126 -26.97 7.01 -21.36
N ALA A 127 -26.37 5.84 -21.60
CA ALA A 127 -25.92 4.96 -20.52
C ALA A 127 -24.93 5.66 -19.59
N ASN A 128 -25.16 5.59 -18.28
CA ASN A 128 -24.26 6.15 -17.29
C ASN A 128 -23.05 5.20 -17.07
N PRO A 129 -21.81 5.60 -17.41
CA PRO A 129 -20.62 4.77 -17.21
C PRO A 129 -20.29 4.49 -15.74
N SER A 130 -20.78 5.32 -14.80
CA SER A 130 -20.60 5.13 -13.36
C SER A 130 -21.64 4.18 -12.74
N TYR A 131 -22.69 3.79 -13.49
CA TYR A 131 -23.71 2.86 -13.01
C TYR A 131 -23.22 1.40 -13.08
N PHE A 132 -23.56 0.60 -12.05
CA PHE A 132 -23.19 -0.82 -12.00
C PHE A 132 -24.41 -1.69 -11.68
N SER A 133 -24.88 -2.46 -12.66
CA SER A 133 -26.09 -3.28 -12.55
C SER A 133 -25.99 -4.47 -11.60
N ALA A 134 -24.78 -4.96 -11.33
CA ALA A 134 -24.56 -6.08 -10.41
C ALA A 134 -24.55 -5.67 -8.93
N ALA A 135 -24.66 -4.37 -8.63
CA ALA A 135 -24.86 -3.87 -7.27
C ALA A 135 -26.37 -3.87 -6.94
N ALA A 136 -26.79 -4.60 -5.92
CA ALA A 136 -28.15 -4.47 -5.40
C ALA A 136 -28.35 -3.03 -4.89
N GLY A 137 -29.27 -2.27 -5.50
CA GLY A 137 -29.41 -0.84 -5.21
C GLY A 137 -28.35 0.06 -5.87
N GLY A 138 -27.77 -0.35 -7.00
CA GLY A 138 -26.69 0.36 -7.72
C GLY A 138 -26.93 1.85 -8.02
N ASN A 139 -28.17 2.33 -7.94
CA ASN A 139 -28.48 3.77 -8.05
C ASN A 139 -28.04 4.59 -6.84
N ASN A 140 -27.86 3.97 -5.66
CA ASN A 140 -27.54 4.65 -4.42
C ASN A 140 -26.03 4.66 -4.11
N TYR A 141 -25.23 3.90 -4.85
CA TYR A 141 -23.79 3.76 -4.62
C TYR A 141 -23.01 4.21 -5.84
N ALA A 142 -21.95 4.97 -5.61
CA ALA A 142 -20.99 5.34 -6.64
C ALA A 142 -19.58 5.34 -6.07
N GLN A 143 -18.62 4.88 -6.87
CA GLN A 143 -17.20 4.94 -6.56
C GLN A 143 -16.57 6.15 -7.24
N ILE A 144 -15.50 6.69 -6.65
CA ILE A 144 -14.68 7.69 -7.30
C ILE A 144 -14.13 7.12 -8.60
N THR A 145 -14.39 7.81 -9.70
CA THR A 145 -13.95 7.47 -11.04
C THR A 145 -13.44 8.73 -11.73
N TYR A 146 -12.38 8.59 -12.52
CA TYR A 146 -11.82 9.68 -13.29
C TYR A 146 -11.99 9.46 -14.80
N LYS A 147 -12.22 10.54 -15.52
CA LYS A 147 -12.06 10.64 -16.97
C LYS A 147 -11.53 12.02 -17.32
N SER A 148 -10.74 12.13 -18.38
CA SER A 148 -10.12 13.40 -18.80
C SER A 148 -11.13 14.48 -19.21
N THR A 149 -12.38 14.11 -19.46
CA THR A 149 -13.50 15.00 -19.78
C THR A 149 -14.12 15.67 -18.56
N LEU A 150 -13.82 15.20 -17.34
CA LEU A 150 -14.29 15.84 -16.11
C LEU A 150 -13.83 17.29 -16.01
N ASN A 151 -14.67 18.12 -15.39
CA ASN A 151 -14.26 19.48 -15.04
C ASN A 151 -13.08 19.45 -14.05
N GLY A 152 -11.93 20.00 -14.48
CA GLY A 152 -10.66 19.94 -13.76
C GLY A 152 -9.67 18.92 -14.31
N GLY A 153 -10.07 18.05 -15.25
CA GLY A 153 -9.18 17.03 -15.84
C GLY A 153 -8.03 17.61 -16.67
N THR A 154 -8.10 18.88 -17.04
CA THR A 154 -7.05 19.64 -17.74
C THR A 154 -6.50 20.80 -16.91
N ASP A 155 -6.98 20.97 -15.67
CA ASP A 155 -6.53 22.04 -14.79
C ASP A 155 -5.28 21.58 -14.01
N PRO A 156 -4.10 22.19 -14.24
CA PRO A 156 -2.85 21.78 -13.59
C PRO A 156 -2.84 21.98 -12.08
N THR A 157 -3.83 22.68 -11.51
CA THR A 157 -3.98 22.83 -10.05
C THR A 157 -4.83 21.73 -9.43
N ARG A 158 -5.60 20.98 -10.24
CA ARG A 158 -6.53 19.92 -9.82
C ARG A 158 -6.14 18.54 -10.38
N HIS A 159 -5.32 18.50 -11.42
CA HIS A 159 -4.80 17.29 -12.03
C HIS A 159 -3.29 17.43 -12.28
N TYR A 160 -2.49 16.82 -11.40
CA TYR A 160 -1.02 16.90 -11.46
C TYR A 160 -0.35 15.75 -10.73
N THR A 161 0.93 15.54 -11.03
CA THR A 161 1.86 14.70 -10.26
C THR A 161 3.14 15.47 -10.02
N VAL A 162 3.75 15.24 -8.86
CA VAL A 162 5.08 15.75 -8.52
C VAL A 162 5.93 14.53 -8.21
N GLU A 163 6.97 14.32 -9.01
CA GLU A 163 7.95 13.27 -8.81
C GLU A 163 8.51 13.31 -7.37
N PRO A 164 8.83 12.15 -6.77
CA PRO A 164 9.36 12.11 -5.41
C PRO A 164 10.58 13.04 -5.25
N TYR A 165 10.55 13.89 -4.22
CA TYR A 165 11.61 14.84 -3.94
C TYR A 165 11.92 14.91 -2.43
N TRP A 166 13.10 15.41 -2.10
CA TRP A 166 13.55 15.59 -0.72
C TRP A 166 13.11 16.96 -0.19
N VAL A 167 12.47 16.98 0.98
CA VAL A 167 12.11 18.23 1.67
C VAL A 167 13.37 19.05 2.00
N ASP A 168 14.41 18.38 2.50
CA ASP A 168 15.76 18.93 2.65
C ASP A 168 16.70 18.17 1.71
N GLY A 169 17.14 18.83 0.63
CA GLY A 169 18.07 18.26 -0.36
C GLY A 169 19.47 17.95 0.20
N THR A 170 19.83 18.51 1.36
CA THR A 170 21.11 18.30 2.05
C THR A 170 21.10 17.04 2.89
N ARG A 171 20.04 16.84 3.67
CA ARG A 171 19.92 15.68 4.58
C ARG A 171 19.22 14.49 3.96
N ARG A 172 18.36 14.72 2.95
CA ARG A 172 17.59 13.68 2.22
C ARG A 172 16.95 12.65 3.16
N GLN A 173 16.40 13.15 4.28
CA GLN A 173 15.78 12.31 5.31
C GLN A 173 14.30 12.09 5.04
N HIS A 174 13.60 13.12 4.53
CA HIS A 174 12.16 13.11 4.30
C HIS A 174 11.87 13.27 2.81
N ALA A 175 11.39 12.19 2.19
CA ALA A 175 10.91 12.18 0.82
C ALA A 175 9.41 12.44 0.79
N VAL A 176 8.96 13.22 -0.20
CA VAL A 176 7.55 13.51 -0.44
C VAL A 176 7.22 13.24 -1.90
N TYR A 177 6.07 12.61 -2.12
CA TYR A 177 5.44 12.44 -3.44
C TYR A 177 4.04 13.03 -3.38
N GLU A 178 3.60 13.69 -4.47
CA GLU A 178 2.27 14.29 -4.54
C GLU A 178 1.57 13.96 -5.85
N ALA A 179 0.25 13.82 -5.78
CA ALA A 179 -0.62 13.72 -6.95
C ALA A 179 -1.98 14.33 -6.66
N ALA A 180 -2.70 14.79 -7.68
CA ALA A 180 -4.07 15.25 -7.56
C ALA A 180 -4.88 14.92 -8.82
N TRP A 181 -6.17 14.70 -8.64
CA TRP A 181 -7.13 14.48 -9.73
C TRP A 181 -8.57 14.81 -9.30
N PRO A 182 -9.44 15.28 -10.22
CA PRO A 182 -10.87 15.41 -9.98
C PRO A 182 -11.59 14.05 -10.09
N SER A 183 -12.87 14.00 -9.72
CA SER A 183 -13.69 12.79 -9.86
C SER A 183 -15.13 13.06 -10.26
N ASN A 184 -15.79 12.02 -10.76
CA ASN A 184 -17.22 11.98 -11.05
C ASN A 184 -18.09 12.43 -9.85
N LEU A 185 -17.70 12.06 -8.62
CA LEU A 185 -18.43 12.44 -7.40
C LEU A 185 -18.37 13.94 -7.07
N GLY A 186 -17.66 14.75 -7.87
CA GLY A 186 -17.40 16.14 -7.54
C GLY A 186 -16.41 16.30 -6.39
N ILE A 187 -15.58 15.30 -6.15
CA ILE A 187 -14.53 15.32 -5.12
C ILE A 187 -13.18 15.54 -5.82
N ASP A 188 -12.50 16.62 -5.46
CA ASP A 188 -11.09 16.81 -5.79
C ASP A 188 -10.25 16.02 -4.79
N VAL A 189 -9.37 15.18 -5.31
CA VAL A 189 -8.49 14.33 -4.51
C VAL A 189 -7.08 14.90 -4.58
N LYS A 190 -6.42 14.98 -3.44
CA LYS A 190 -4.96 15.13 -3.38
C LYS A 190 -4.36 14.04 -2.52
N LEU A 191 -3.30 13.44 -3.03
CA LEU A 191 -2.46 12.49 -2.35
C LEU A 191 -1.14 13.16 -1.99
N ARG A 192 -0.69 12.92 -0.76
CA ARG A 192 0.69 13.17 -0.34
C ARG A 192 1.23 11.95 0.38
N ALA A 193 2.34 11.40 -0.10
CA ALA A 193 3.03 10.30 0.54
C ALA A 193 4.36 10.77 1.15
N HIS A 194 4.70 10.26 2.32
CA HIS A 194 5.86 10.64 3.11
C HIS A 194 6.69 9.39 3.45
N GLY A 195 7.95 9.39 3.04
CA GLY A 195 8.94 8.37 3.41
C GLY A 195 10.09 8.96 4.19
N PHE A 196 10.61 8.19 5.15
CA PHE A 196 11.72 8.60 5.99
C PHE A 196 12.91 7.63 5.83
N GLN A 197 14.09 8.16 5.55
CA GLN A 197 15.32 7.36 5.36
C GLN A 197 16.06 7.05 6.65
N GLY A 198 15.62 7.66 7.75
CA GLY A 198 16.17 7.37 9.05
C GLY A 198 15.71 8.37 10.11
N PRO A 199 16.21 8.19 11.33
CA PRO A 199 17.19 7.16 11.72
C PRO A 199 16.59 5.74 11.80
N ASN A 200 17.39 4.68 11.58
CA ASN A 200 16.94 3.28 11.54
C ASN A 200 16.77 2.62 12.94
N TRP A 201 16.72 3.40 14.02
CA TRP A 201 16.39 2.83 15.33
C TRP A 201 14.87 2.79 15.50
N ASN A 202 14.37 1.75 16.16
CA ASN A 202 12.94 1.55 16.40
C ASN A 202 12.04 1.56 15.15
N ASN A 203 12.56 1.13 13.99
CA ASN A 203 11.80 1.05 12.73
C ASN A 203 11.27 2.42 12.25
N LEU A 204 11.94 3.52 12.62
CA LEU A 204 11.55 4.89 12.25
C LEU A 204 11.60 5.18 10.75
N ASN A 205 12.14 4.25 9.97
CA ASN A 205 12.21 4.24 8.52
C ASN A 205 11.40 3.09 7.90
N ASP A 206 10.71 2.19 8.60
CA ASP A 206 10.06 1.02 7.96
C ASP A 206 8.56 1.24 7.70
N TYR A 207 8.20 2.43 7.23
CA TYR A 207 6.83 2.79 6.88
C TYR A 207 6.78 3.92 5.86
N VAL A 208 5.68 4.00 5.12
CA VAL A 208 5.33 5.15 4.29
C VAL A 208 3.95 5.64 4.71
N ILE A 209 3.86 6.91 5.12
CA ILE A 209 2.58 7.54 5.51
C ILE A 209 1.96 8.15 4.27
N ILE A 210 0.66 7.93 4.07
CA ILE A 210 -0.09 8.42 2.92
C ILE A 210 -1.29 9.22 3.44
N GLU A 211 -1.37 10.47 3.03
CA GLU A 211 -2.46 11.39 3.35
C GLU A 211 -3.30 11.64 2.08
N PHE A 212 -4.62 11.46 2.19
CA PHE A 212 -5.59 11.69 1.12
C PHE A 212 -6.53 12.83 1.51
N GLU A 213 -6.36 14.00 0.90
CA GLU A 213 -7.35 15.08 0.97
C GLU A 213 -8.48 14.81 -0.03
N PHE A 214 -9.71 14.91 0.47
CA PHE A 214 -10.94 14.85 -0.29
C PHE A 214 -11.67 16.18 -0.11
N LYS A 215 -11.79 16.96 -1.17
CA LYS A 215 -12.52 18.23 -1.17
C LYS A 215 -13.77 18.12 -2.01
N ASN A 216 -14.94 18.29 -1.39
CA ASN A 216 -16.20 18.34 -2.13
C ASN A 216 -16.32 19.69 -2.86
N THR A 217 -16.40 19.67 -4.18
CA THR A 217 -16.60 20.85 -5.03
C THR A 217 -18.07 21.27 -5.12
N GLY A 218 -18.99 20.39 -4.75
CA GLY A 218 -20.44 20.55 -4.92
C GLY A 218 -20.96 20.19 -6.31
N ASN A 219 -20.10 19.84 -7.27
CA ASN A 219 -20.48 19.57 -8.66
C ASN A 219 -20.41 18.06 -8.96
N LEU A 220 -21.55 17.38 -8.87
CA LEU A 220 -21.67 15.95 -9.20
C LEU A 220 -21.75 15.78 -10.72
N ASP A 221 -20.86 14.97 -11.29
CA ASP A 221 -20.77 14.66 -12.73
C ASP A 221 -20.63 13.14 -12.90
N MET A 222 -21.74 12.42 -12.82
CA MET A 222 -21.77 10.94 -12.83
C MET A 222 -21.43 10.36 -14.20
N ASN A 223 -21.83 11.00 -15.30
CA ASN A 223 -21.50 10.51 -16.63
C ASN A 223 -20.07 10.89 -17.07
N MET A 224 -19.41 11.77 -16.32
CA MET A 224 -18.05 12.26 -16.55
C MET A 224 -17.89 13.02 -17.86
N ASP A 225 -18.91 13.75 -18.32
CA ASP A 225 -18.89 14.50 -19.58
C ASP A 225 -18.39 15.95 -19.44
N GLY A 226 -18.13 16.39 -18.20
CA GLY A 226 -17.68 17.74 -17.86
C GLY A 226 -18.80 18.68 -17.43
N VAL A 227 -20.06 18.24 -17.47
CA VAL A 227 -21.25 19.00 -17.07
C VAL A 227 -21.88 18.35 -15.85
N ALA A 228 -21.95 19.11 -14.75
CA ALA A 228 -22.53 18.58 -13.52
C ALA A 228 -24.04 18.34 -13.63
N GLU A 229 -24.52 17.14 -13.26
CA GLU A 229 -25.96 16.88 -13.12
C GLU A 229 -26.55 17.48 -11.84
N LYS A 230 -25.74 17.64 -10.79
CA LYS A 230 -26.13 18.32 -9.55
C LYS A 230 -25.06 19.34 -9.14
N VAL A 231 -25.50 20.53 -8.78
CA VAL A 231 -24.68 21.60 -8.20
C VAL A 231 -25.04 21.79 -6.73
N ASN A 232 -24.09 22.29 -5.92
CA ASN A 232 -24.21 22.36 -4.46
C ASN A 232 -24.55 21.01 -3.80
N ASN A 233 -24.06 19.90 -4.39
CA ASN A 233 -24.30 18.56 -3.90
C ASN A 233 -23.50 18.28 -2.61
N THR A 234 -24.19 17.88 -1.54
CA THR A 234 -23.55 17.34 -0.34
C THR A 234 -23.28 15.85 -0.51
N ILE A 235 -22.07 15.39 -0.21
CA ILE A 235 -21.80 13.95 -0.12
C ILE A 235 -22.33 13.46 1.22
N LYS A 236 -23.41 12.68 1.22
CA LYS A 236 -24.12 12.30 2.45
C LYS A 236 -23.39 11.26 3.27
N ALA A 237 -22.81 10.26 2.61
CA ALA A 237 -22.03 9.21 3.26
C ALA A 237 -20.86 8.80 2.36
N PHE A 238 -19.65 9.21 2.73
CA PHE A 238 -18.40 8.93 2.04
C PHE A 238 -17.57 7.93 2.82
N ALA A 239 -16.94 6.97 2.13
CA ALA A 239 -16.09 5.98 2.77
C ALA A 239 -14.84 5.69 1.96
N PHE A 240 -13.79 5.28 2.65
CA PHE A 240 -12.49 4.93 2.09
C PHE A 240 -12.08 3.53 2.56
N ALA A 241 -11.54 2.74 1.65
CA ALA A 241 -10.97 1.43 1.96
C ALA A 241 -9.60 1.26 1.31
N PHE A 242 -8.79 0.43 1.94
CA PHE A 242 -7.54 -0.07 1.42
C PHE A 242 -7.58 -1.58 1.44
N SER A 243 -7.12 -2.22 0.36
CA SER A 243 -7.11 -3.67 0.21
C SER A 243 -5.77 -4.16 -0.31
N GLU A 244 -5.33 -5.29 0.23
CA GLU A 244 -4.14 -6.02 -0.16
C GLU A 244 -4.47 -7.49 -0.47
N GLU A 245 -3.80 -8.04 -1.47
CA GLU A 245 -3.89 -9.44 -1.89
C GLU A 245 -2.50 -10.02 -2.07
N ARG A 246 -2.28 -11.23 -1.58
CA ARG A 246 -1.00 -11.92 -1.68
C ARG A 246 -0.85 -12.82 -2.89
N TYR A 247 0.34 -12.81 -3.52
CA TYR A 247 0.70 -13.76 -4.58
C TYR A 247 2.19 -13.91 -4.82
N MET A 248 2.59 -15.06 -5.35
CA MET A 248 3.99 -15.39 -5.65
C MET A 248 4.59 -14.46 -6.71
N SER A 249 5.90 -14.24 -6.65
CA SER A 249 6.60 -13.45 -7.68
C SER A 249 6.91 -14.29 -8.92
N VAL A 250 7.32 -13.63 -10.00
CA VAL A 250 7.80 -14.27 -11.23
C VAL A 250 9.15 -14.94 -10.98
N GLY A 251 9.17 -16.26 -11.03
CA GLY A 251 10.39 -17.02 -11.27
C GLY A 251 10.70 -17.01 -12.77
N SER A 252 11.96 -16.75 -13.13
CA SER A 252 12.47 -17.02 -14.48
C SER A 252 13.12 -18.40 -14.47
N TYR A 253 12.54 -19.38 -15.15
CA TYR A 253 13.16 -20.70 -15.28
C TYR A 253 14.36 -20.65 -16.24
N LEU A 254 15.31 -21.56 -16.04
CA LEU A 254 16.48 -21.74 -16.91
C LEU A 254 16.11 -22.03 -18.37
N GLY A 255 14.87 -22.41 -18.67
CA GLY A 255 14.37 -22.58 -20.04
C GLY A 255 13.82 -21.32 -20.70
N GLY A 256 13.91 -20.14 -20.07
CA GLY A 256 13.31 -18.90 -20.60
C GLY A 256 11.77 -18.84 -20.49
N VAL A 257 11.16 -19.80 -19.81
CA VAL A 257 9.73 -19.81 -19.53
C VAL A 257 9.47 -18.92 -18.30
N ARG A 258 8.68 -17.85 -18.49
CA ARG A 258 8.04 -17.12 -17.38
C ARG A 258 6.96 -18.03 -16.82
N ASN A 259 7.00 -18.34 -15.52
CA ASN A 259 6.02 -19.16 -14.77
C ASN A 259 4.83 -19.63 -15.62
N ALA A 260 4.97 -20.79 -16.25
CA ALA A 260 3.83 -21.48 -16.84
C ALA A 260 3.05 -22.13 -15.69
N ASN A 261 2.07 -21.42 -15.12
CA ASN A 261 0.99 -21.97 -14.32
C ASN A 261 1.34 -23.07 -13.27
N ASP A 262 2.51 -23.04 -12.61
CA ASP A 262 2.75 -23.83 -11.39
C ASP A 262 2.05 -23.17 -10.20
N ILE A 263 0.73 -22.97 -10.35
CA ILE A 263 -0.20 -22.30 -9.43
C ILE A 263 -0.50 -23.18 -8.20
N THR A 264 0.10 -24.37 -8.10
CA THR A 264 -0.34 -25.39 -7.16
C THR A 264 0.57 -25.54 -5.93
N LEU A 265 -0.07 -25.24 -4.79
CA LEU A 265 0.15 -25.70 -3.40
C LEU A 265 1.04 -24.77 -2.54
N THR A 266 0.51 -24.00 -1.57
CA THR A 266 -0.73 -24.17 -0.79
C THR A 266 -1.22 -22.84 -0.19
N PRO A 267 -2.54 -22.56 -0.22
CA PRO A 267 -3.21 -21.56 0.63
C PRO A 267 -2.82 -21.66 2.12
N LEU A 268 -2.43 -22.87 2.57
CA LEU A 268 -2.22 -23.27 3.97
C LEU A 268 -1.13 -22.50 4.75
N VAL A 269 -0.30 -21.67 4.08
CA VAL A 269 0.86 -20.98 4.68
C VAL A 269 0.75 -19.47 4.64
N ALA A 270 -0.35 -18.86 4.19
CA ALA A 270 -0.48 -17.40 4.15
C ALA A 270 -1.69 -16.95 4.95
N GLN A 271 -1.49 -15.99 5.86
CA GLN A 271 -2.54 -15.48 6.74
C GLN A 271 -2.69 -13.97 6.63
N GLY A 272 -3.83 -13.49 6.14
CA GLY A 272 -4.29 -12.14 6.40
C GLY A 272 -4.81 -12.07 7.84
N ALA A 273 -4.50 -10.99 8.56
CA ALA A 273 -4.91 -10.85 9.94
C ALA A 273 -5.21 -9.41 10.32
N TRP A 274 -6.18 -9.26 11.22
CA TRP A 274 -6.40 -8.05 11.99
C TRP A 274 -5.83 -8.24 13.39
N VAL A 275 -4.95 -7.33 13.82
CA VAL A 275 -4.33 -7.38 15.15
C VAL A 275 -5.06 -6.44 16.11
N ASP A 276 -5.71 -7.02 17.11
CA ASP A 276 -6.54 -6.29 18.09
C ASP A 276 -6.02 -6.47 19.53
N ASP A 277 -4.87 -7.12 19.71
CA ASP A 277 -4.15 -7.15 20.98
C ASP A 277 -3.83 -5.73 21.45
N LEU A 278 -3.73 -5.56 22.76
CA LEU A 278 -3.41 -4.25 23.32
C LEU A 278 -1.93 -3.93 23.13
N ASP A 279 -1.68 -2.69 22.72
CA ASP A 279 -0.36 -2.07 22.77
C ASP A 279 0.07 -1.83 24.22
N ALA A 280 1.32 -1.37 24.38
CA ALA A 280 1.91 -1.09 25.69
C ALA A 280 1.14 -0.06 26.54
N ASN A 281 0.27 0.75 25.93
CA ASN A 281 -0.55 1.76 26.60
C ASN A 281 -1.98 1.28 26.88
N GLY A 282 -2.30 0.01 26.57
CA GLY A 282 -3.63 -0.57 26.78
C GLY A 282 -4.65 -0.24 25.69
N ALA A 283 -4.24 0.39 24.58
CA ALA A 283 -5.09 0.61 23.41
C ALA A 283 -4.89 -0.51 22.38
N PRO A 284 -5.89 -0.94 21.60
CA PRO A 284 -5.67 -1.94 20.56
C PRO A 284 -4.59 -1.52 19.54
N TRP A 285 -3.85 -2.50 19.04
CA TRP A 285 -2.93 -2.32 17.92
C TRP A 285 -3.66 -1.82 16.67
N ALA A 286 -4.82 -2.41 16.35
CA ALA A 286 -5.76 -1.99 15.31
C ALA A 286 -5.08 -1.75 13.94
N PHE A 287 -4.52 -2.80 13.36
CA PHE A 287 -3.96 -2.77 12.00
C PHE A 287 -4.16 -4.10 11.28
N ALA A 288 -4.12 -4.03 9.95
CA ALA A 288 -4.21 -5.18 9.07
C ALA A 288 -2.79 -5.62 8.67
N THR A 289 -2.52 -6.92 8.71
CA THR A 289 -1.22 -7.49 8.41
C THR A 289 -1.29 -8.80 7.67
N MET A 290 -0.28 -9.01 6.85
CA MET A 290 -0.06 -10.16 6.04
C MET A 290 1.28 -10.79 6.43
N TYR A 291 1.23 -12.07 6.80
CA TYR A 291 2.42 -12.86 7.15
C TYR A 291 2.38 -14.32 6.66
N PRO A 292 3.55 -14.92 6.45
CA PRO A 292 3.68 -16.35 6.21
C PRO A 292 3.48 -17.13 7.52
N HIS A 293 2.59 -18.11 7.47
CA HIS A 293 2.25 -19.04 8.54
C HIS A 293 3.18 -20.26 8.55
N ALA A 294 2.96 -21.18 9.47
CA ALA A 294 3.76 -22.38 9.63
C ALA A 294 3.77 -23.23 8.35
N SER A 295 4.93 -23.79 8.00
CA SER A 295 5.13 -24.57 6.77
C SER A 295 4.21 -25.81 6.63
N VAL A 296 3.46 -26.19 7.68
CA VAL A 296 2.51 -27.31 7.69
C VAL A 296 1.22 -26.88 8.38
N LEU A 297 0.06 -27.27 7.83
CA LEU A 297 -1.24 -27.07 8.48
C LEU A 297 -1.30 -27.92 9.76
N ASN A 298 -1.65 -27.31 10.90
CA ASN A 298 -1.68 -27.95 12.21
C ASN A 298 -0.35 -28.62 12.59
N PRO A 299 0.74 -27.83 12.72
CA PRO A 299 2.03 -28.38 13.12
C PRO A 299 1.90 -29.05 14.49
N THR A 300 2.59 -30.17 14.69
CA THR A 300 2.71 -30.76 16.03
C THR A 300 3.31 -29.71 16.97
N ALA A 301 2.76 -29.59 18.18
CA ALA A 301 3.27 -28.65 19.18
C ALA A 301 4.79 -28.81 19.37
N GLY A 302 5.54 -27.71 19.25
CA GLY A 302 7.00 -27.70 19.31
C GLY A 302 7.73 -27.86 17.96
N ASN A 303 7.03 -28.25 16.88
CA ASN A 303 7.61 -28.40 15.54
C ASN A 303 6.99 -27.39 14.56
N THR A 304 7.25 -26.10 14.78
CA THR A 304 6.72 -25.02 13.93
C THR A 304 7.84 -24.28 13.21
N ASP A 305 7.98 -24.54 11.91
CA ASP A 305 8.87 -23.79 11.02
C ASP A 305 8.17 -22.47 10.61
N LEU A 306 8.33 -21.42 11.41
CA LEU A 306 7.80 -20.08 11.14
C LEU A 306 8.67 -19.31 10.16
N GLY A 307 8.02 -18.45 9.36
CA GLY A 307 8.72 -17.64 8.36
C GLY A 307 9.15 -18.45 7.14
N PHE A 308 8.60 -19.66 6.94
CA PHE A 308 8.86 -20.48 5.76
C PHE A 308 7.62 -20.58 4.88
N ASN A 309 7.77 -20.22 3.61
CA ASN A 309 6.74 -20.33 2.61
C ASN A 309 6.83 -21.66 1.85
N THR A 310 5.66 -22.17 1.45
CA THR A 310 5.44 -23.40 0.68
C THR A 310 5.99 -24.64 1.37
N GLY A 311 5.11 -25.44 1.98
CA GLY A 311 5.49 -26.49 2.93
C GLY A 311 6.62 -27.43 2.49
N ALA A 312 6.65 -27.82 1.22
CA ALA A 312 7.69 -28.70 0.68
C ALA A 312 8.99 -27.97 0.27
N ARG A 313 8.97 -26.67 -0.04
CA ARG A 313 10.14 -25.94 -0.56
C ARG A 313 10.86 -25.11 0.50
N LYS A 314 10.20 -24.81 1.63
CA LYS A 314 10.77 -24.11 2.80
C LYS A 314 11.57 -22.85 2.42
N TRP A 315 11.00 -21.97 1.62
CA TRP A 315 11.66 -20.70 1.31
C TRP A 315 11.55 -19.76 2.49
N TYR A 316 12.68 -19.21 2.95
CA TYR A 316 12.67 -18.33 4.09
C TYR A 316 12.16 -16.94 3.68
N THR A 317 11.08 -16.52 4.32
CA THR A 317 10.38 -15.26 4.13
C THR A 317 9.75 -14.92 5.46
N ASP A 318 10.44 -14.19 6.33
CA ASP A 318 9.95 -13.89 7.67
C ASP A 318 9.59 -12.41 7.81
N ILE A 319 8.98 -11.90 6.74
CA ILE A 319 8.61 -10.50 6.58
C ILE A 319 7.10 -10.40 6.70
N TRP A 320 6.69 -9.57 7.64
CA TRP A 320 5.31 -9.14 7.80
C TRP A 320 5.16 -7.81 7.09
N SER A 321 4.03 -7.63 6.43
CA SER A 321 3.70 -6.38 5.77
C SER A 321 2.21 -6.09 5.93
N GLY A 322 1.83 -4.83 5.87
CA GLY A 322 0.44 -4.47 6.05
C GLY A 322 0.23 -2.97 6.08
N PHE A 323 -0.88 -2.56 6.67
CA PHE A 323 -1.29 -1.18 6.70
C PHE A 323 -2.13 -0.84 7.92
N VAL A 324 -2.11 0.44 8.28
CA VAL A 324 -2.82 0.99 9.43
C VAL A 324 -3.49 2.31 9.03
N MET A 325 -4.78 2.46 9.37
CA MET A 325 -5.41 3.78 9.35
C MET A 325 -5.00 4.50 10.64
N ILE A 326 -4.53 5.73 10.51
CA ILE A 326 -3.98 6.51 11.62
C ILE A 326 -5.00 7.53 12.12
N ASP A 327 -5.64 8.26 11.20
CA ASP A 327 -6.53 9.37 11.55
C ASP A 327 -7.46 9.77 10.39
N ALA A 328 -8.49 10.56 10.69
CA ALA A 328 -9.17 11.38 9.70
C ALA A 328 -9.47 12.78 10.27
N LYS A 329 -9.08 13.83 9.54
CA LYS A 329 -9.13 15.22 9.96
C LYS A 329 -10.01 16.07 9.05
N GLN A 330 -10.58 17.14 9.61
CA GLN A 330 -11.23 18.20 8.85
C GLN A 330 -10.16 19.03 8.13
N GLY A 331 -10.50 19.62 6.99
CA GLY A 331 -9.57 20.42 6.20
C GLY A 331 -8.69 19.60 5.27
N GLY A 332 -7.91 20.33 4.45
CA GLY A 332 -6.98 19.77 3.48
C GLY A 332 -5.54 19.65 3.99
N LEU A 333 -4.68 19.19 3.10
CA LEU A 333 -3.24 19.06 3.31
C LEU A 333 -2.60 20.43 3.58
N PRO A 334 -1.59 20.52 4.46
CA PRO A 334 -0.87 21.77 4.68
C PRO A 334 -0.14 22.23 3.42
N ALA A 335 -0.05 23.54 3.24
CA ALA A 335 0.77 24.13 2.17
C ALA A 335 2.27 23.81 2.35
N ASP A 336 2.71 23.74 3.62
CA ASP A 336 4.03 23.26 3.98
C ASP A 336 4.08 21.72 3.85
N ARG A 337 4.78 21.25 2.83
CA ARG A 337 4.78 19.84 2.44
C ARG A 337 5.54 18.93 3.41
N SER A 338 6.26 19.49 4.37
CA SER A 338 6.95 18.72 5.41
C SER A 338 6.07 18.43 6.63
N LYS A 339 4.83 18.93 6.67
CA LYS A 339 3.93 18.86 7.83
C LYS A 339 2.78 17.89 7.60
N SER A 340 2.25 17.36 8.69
CA SER A 340 1.08 16.49 8.69
C SER A 340 -0.20 17.28 8.99
N VAL A 341 -1.36 16.65 8.79
CA VAL A 341 -2.65 17.23 9.21
C VAL A 341 -2.95 17.09 10.70
N VAL A 342 -2.02 16.63 11.54
CA VAL A 342 -2.29 16.29 12.96
C VAL A 342 -2.93 17.43 13.76
N GLY A 343 -2.57 18.68 13.45
CA GLY A 343 -3.11 19.88 14.12
C GLY A 343 -4.56 20.23 13.75
N ASN A 344 -5.12 19.62 12.70
CA ASN A 344 -6.49 19.87 12.28
C ASN A 344 -7.50 19.19 13.22
N PRO A 345 -8.74 19.72 13.34
CA PRO A 345 -9.80 19.06 14.09
C PRO A 345 -10.12 17.67 13.52
N THR A 346 -10.45 16.71 14.39
CA THR A 346 -10.87 15.36 13.95
C THR A 346 -12.15 15.44 13.09
N LYS A 347 -12.15 14.78 11.93
CA LYS A 347 -13.35 14.59 11.11
C LYS A 347 -14.19 13.48 11.73
N LYS A 348 -15.28 13.86 12.38
CA LYS A 348 -16.24 12.90 12.95
C LYS A 348 -16.94 12.13 11.83
N THR A 349 -17.26 10.86 12.13
CA THR A 349 -18.14 10.06 11.28
C THR A 349 -19.54 10.69 11.25
N LEU A 350 -20.40 10.20 10.35
CA LEU A 350 -21.81 10.59 10.26
C LEU A 350 -22.55 10.47 11.61
N TYR A 351 -22.05 9.61 12.51
CA TYR A 351 -22.65 9.31 13.81
C TYR A 351 -22.02 10.08 14.97
N GLY A 352 -21.12 11.03 14.67
CA GLY A 352 -20.44 11.84 15.68
C GLY A 352 -19.27 11.14 16.39
N THR A 353 -18.87 9.94 15.96
CA THR A 353 -17.76 9.21 16.58
C THR A 353 -16.40 9.70 16.06
N ASP A 354 -15.35 9.39 16.81
CA ASP A 354 -14.00 9.39 16.23
C ASP A 354 -13.94 8.37 15.08
N PRO A 355 -13.26 8.67 13.95
CA PRO A 355 -13.20 7.78 12.79
C PRO A 355 -12.46 6.47 13.07
N ILE A 356 -11.41 6.53 13.89
CA ILE A 356 -10.57 5.37 14.22
C ILE A 356 -10.91 4.85 15.62
N GLY A 357 -11.21 5.75 16.56
CA GLY A 357 -11.41 5.47 17.97
C GLY A 357 -10.20 5.90 18.81
N VAL A 358 -10.46 6.30 20.05
CA VAL A 358 -9.44 6.82 20.98
C VAL A 358 -9.24 5.87 22.15
N GLY A 359 -7.97 5.66 22.54
CA GLY A 359 -7.64 4.80 23.68
C GLY A 359 -8.15 3.36 23.49
N PRO A 360 -8.91 2.80 24.45
CA PRO A 360 -9.48 1.45 24.34
C PRO A 360 -10.42 1.24 23.16
N GLU A 361 -10.95 2.32 22.56
CA GLU A 361 -11.84 2.25 21.39
C GLU A 361 -11.11 2.22 20.06
N ARG A 362 -9.76 2.28 20.04
CA ARG A 362 -9.01 2.30 18.77
C ARG A 362 -9.35 1.08 17.90
N GLY A 363 -9.72 1.32 16.66
CA GLY A 363 -10.16 0.31 15.69
C GLY A 363 -11.63 -0.11 15.83
N TRP A 364 -12.43 0.46 16.74
CA TRP A 364 -13.84 0.10 16.88
C TRP A 364 -14.66 0.49 15.65
N TYR A 365 -14.45 1.71 15.16
CA TYR A 365 -15.28 2.34 14.12
C TYR A 365 -14.76 2.12 12.69
N MET A 366 -13.65 1.40 12.57
CA MET A 366 -13.11 0.95 11.28
C MET A 366 -13.82 -0.33 10.83
N SER A 367 -13.78 -0.63 9.54
CA SER A 367 -14.17 -1.95 9.03
C SER A 367 -12.93 -2.71 8.56
N SER A 368 -12.83 -4.01 8.81
CA SER A 368 -11.79 -4.87 8.26
C SER A 368 -12.28 -6.31 8.13
N GLY A 369 -11.76 -6.98 7.11
CA GLY A 369 -12.06 -8.38 6.87
C GLY A 369 -11.36 -8.96 5.66
N SER A 370 -11.87 -10.12 5.25
CA SER A 370 -11.33 -10.95 4.20
C SER A 370 -12.41 -11.67 3.41
N GLN A 371 -12.60 -11.32 2.13
CA GLN A 371 -13.63 -11.91 1.28
C GLN A 371 -13.38 -11.73 -0.22
N ALA A 372 -13.84 -12.72 -1.01
CA ALA A 372 -13.74 -12.74 -2.47
C ALA A 372 -14.59 -11.70 -3.23
N GLN A 373 -15.54 -11.02 -2.58
CA GLN A 373 -16.42 -10.06 -3.25
C GLN A 373 -15.79 -8.68 -3.48
N THR A 374 -14.66 -8.38 -2.85
CA THR A 374 -13.89 -7.14 -3.07
C THR A 374 -13.28 -7.07 -4.48
N TYR A 375 -13.30 -8.18 -5.23
CA TYR A 375 -12.58 -8.35 -6.48
C TYR A 375 -13.21 -7.67 -7.71
N SER A 376 -14.52 -7.41 -7.74
CA SER A 376 -15.08 -6.73 -8.90
C SER A 376 -14.76 -5.24 -8.83
N THR A 377 -13.60 -4.86 -9.36
CA THR A 377 -13.30 -3.50 -9.81
C THR A 377 -14.54 -2.94 -10.50
N GLY A 378 -15.20 -1.97 -9.85
CA GLY A 378 -16.42 -1.37 -10.36
C GLY A 378 -17.72 -1.74 -9.64
N ASN A 379 -17.76 -2.58 -8.60
CA ASN A 379 -18.95 -2.74 -7.76
C ASN A 379 -18.92 -1.75 -6.58
N PRO A 380 -19.53 -0.56 -6.71
CA PRO A 380 -19.42 0.49 -5.70
C PRO A 380 -20.08 0.10 -4.38
N MET A 381 -21.16 -0.69 -4.40
CA MET A 381 -21.82 -1.16 -3.17
C MET A 381 -20.88 -2.05 -2.36
N ALA A 382 -20.28 -3.07 -2.99
CA ALA A 382 -19.37 -3.97 -2.30
C ALA A 382 -18.20 -3.20 -1.67
N GLN A 383 -17.55 -2.32 -2.44
CA GLN A 383 -16.43 -1.50 -1.94
C GLN A 383 -16.85 -0.57 -0.79
N PHE A 384 -18.04 0.04 -0.89
CA PHE A 384 -18.54 0.92 0.16
C PHE A 384 -18.87 0.15 1.45
N LEU A 385 -19.49 -1.04 1.32
CA LEU A 385 -19.76 -1.92 2.47
C LEU A 385 -18.47 -2.47 3.09
N THR A 386 -17.44 -2.76 2.30
CA THR A 386 -16.09 -3.11 2.80
C THR A 386 -15.54 -2.04 3.75
N ALA A 387 -15.76 -0.76 3.45
CA ALA A 387 -15.30 0.35 4.27
C ALA A 387 -16.18 0.63 5.51
N THR A 388 -17.46 0.25 5.45
CA THR A 388 -18.48 0.64 6.45
C THR A 388 -19.16 -0.54 7.16
N GLY A 389 -18.70 -1.76 6.88
CA GLY A 389 -19.34 -2.99 7.31
C GLY A 389 -19.59 -3.09 8.81
N THR A 390 -18.73 -2.49 9.63
CA THR A 390 -18.85 -2.52 11.09
C THR A 390 -20.21 -1.98 11.58
N TRP A 391 -20.79 -1.01 10.88
CA TRP A 391 -22.03 -0.33 11.27
C TRP A 391 -23.31 -1.14 11.02
N PHE A 392 -23.20 -2.22 10.26
CA PHE A 392 -24.32 -3.08 9.95
C PHE A 392 -24.38 -4.29 10.90
N LEU A 393 -25.49 -5.01 10.90
CA LEU A 393 -25.60 -6.26 11.64
C LEU A 393 -24.67 -7.33 11.05
N ASP A 394 -24.61 -7.41 9.72
CA ASP A 394 -23.62 -8.22 8.99
C ASP A 394 -23.42 -7.68 7.57
N ALA A 395 -22.34 -6.94 7.34
CA ALA A 395 -21.90 -6.52 6.02
C ALA A 395 -20.49 -7.02 5.74
N GLY A 396 -20.16 -8.19 6.28
CA GLY A 396 -18.84 -8.79 6.13
C GLY A 396 -18.47 -9.76 7.25
N ARG A 397 -19.17 -9.70 8.40
CA ARG A 397 -18.93 -10.51 9.59
C ARG A 397 -18.97 -12.01 9.31
N SER A 398 -19.96 -12.48 8.55
CA SER A 398 -20.14 -13.91 8.26
C SER A 398 -19.20 -14.48 7.19
N ARG A 399 -18.31 -13.67 6.61
CA ARG A 399 -17.58 -14.03 5.38
C ARG A 399 -18.50 -14.38 4.19
N ALA A 400 -19.73 -13.86 4.19
CA ALA A 400 -20.69 -14.06 3.11
C ALA A 400 -20.09 -13.70 1.74
N THR A 401 -20.14 -14.63 0.78
CA THR A 401 -19.59 -14.45 -0.57
C THR A 401 -20.59 -13.86 -1.57
N ASN A 402 -21.77 -13.44 -1.10
CA ASN A 402 -22.82 -12.83 -1.92
C ASN A 402 -23.40 -11.61 -1.18
N ALA A 403 -23.56 -10.47 -1.88
CA ALA A 403 -24.13 -9.25 -1.32
C ALA A 403 -25.59 -9.42 -0.89
N ALA A 404 -26.32 -10.36 -1.51
CA ALA A 404 -27.66 -10.75 -1.09
C ALA A 404 -27.71 -11.40 0.30
N ASN A 405 -26.57 -11.88 0.81
CA ASN A 405 -26.47 -12.50 2.13
C ASN A 405 -26.09 -11.49 3.22
N PHE A 406 -25.87 -10.22 2.88
CA PHE A 406 -25.62 -9.19 3.87
C PHE A 406 -26.90 -8.83 4.62
N ASN A 407 -26.76 -8.62 5.92
CA ASN A 407 -27.80 -8.07 6.78
C ASN A 407 -27.50 -6.59 7.04
N LEU A 408 -28.07 -5.74 6.20
CA LEU A 408 -27.85 -4.29 6.22
C LEU A 408 -28.71 -3.55 7.25
N ASN A 409 -29.29 -4.25 8.24
CA ASN A 409 -29.90 -3.59 9.39
C ASN A 409 -28.83 -2.86 10.22
N PRO A 410 -29.18 -1.77 10.93
CA PRO A 410 -28.26 -1.09 11.85
C PRO A 410 -27.71 -2.06 12.89
N ASN A 411 -26.41 -1.99 13.20
CA ASN A 411 -25.80 -2.83 14.22
C ASN A 411 -26.42 -2.52 15.62
N PRO A 412 -27.07 -3.51 16.28
CA PRO A 412 -27.76 -3.28 17.53
C PRO A 412 -26.82 -3.06 18.72
N ASN A 413 -25.51 -3.28 18.60
CA ASN A 413 -24.54 -2.90 19.64
C ASN A 413 -24.44 -1.37 19.75
N PHE A 414 -24.53 -0.66 18.62
CA PHE A 414 -24.26 0.78 18.55
C PHE A 414 -25.51 1.62 18.25
N PHE A 415 -26.48 1.09 17.52
CA PHE A 415 -27.68 1.83 17.08
C PHE A 415 -28.95 1.39 17.79
N THR A 416 -29.93 2.30 17.88
CA THR A 416 -31.26 2.02 18.44
C THR A 416 -32.36 1.89 17.37
N ALA A 417 -32.14 2.47 16.18
CA ALA A 417 -33.10 2.50 15.07
C ALA A 417 -32.39 2.85 13.75
N GLY A 418 -33.09 2.66 12.64
CA GLY A 418 -32.65 2.99 11.28
C GLY A 418 -33.33 2.11 10.23
N ILE A 419 -33.26 2.52 8.97
CA ILE A 419 -33.79 1.77 7.83
C ILE A 419 -32.69 0.89 7.26
N ALA A 420 -32.95 -0.41 7.09
CA ALA A 420 -31.98 -1.34 6.53
C ALA A 420 -31.41 -0.84 5.19
N GLY A 421 -30.08 -0.81 5.07
CA GLY A 421 -29.38 -0.34 3.87
C GLY A 421 -29.27 1.17 3.71
N ASP A 422 -29.98 1.98 4.52
CA ASP A 422 -29.84 3.44 4.54
C ASP A 422 -29.18 3.92 5.83
N MET A 423 -27.85 3.98 5.77
CA MET A 423 -27.01 4.40 6.89
C MET A 423 -27.20 5.87 7.29
N THR A 424 -27.81 6.70 6.44
CA THR A 424 -28.09 8.10 6.79
C THR A 424 -29.23 8.23 7.80
N THR A 425 -29.97 7.14 8.03
CA THR A 425 -31.07 7.09 8.99
C THR A 425 -30.72 6.39 10.30
N PHE A 426 -29.50 5.86 10.44
CA PHE A 426 -29.10 5.11 11.63
C PHE A 426 -28.99 6.05 12.83
N VAL A 427 -29.63 5.68 13.93
CA VAL A 427 -29.69 6.49 15.16
C VAL A 427 -28.79 5.88 16.23
N PRO A 428 -27.64 6.50 16.59
CA PRO A 428 -26.76 5.99 17.63
C PRO A 428 -27.44 5.93 19.00
N LYS A 429 -27.05 4.95 19.82
CA LYS A 429 -27.47 4.91 21.23
C LYS A 429 -26.82 6.06 21.99
N LEU A 430 -27.61 6.77 22.79
CA LEU A 430 -27.10 7.82 23.69
C LEU A 430 -26.37 7.24 24.91
N VAL A 431 -26.75 6.03 25.35
CA VAL A 431 -26.18 5.35 26.52
C VAL A 431 -26.06 3.84 26.22
N GLY A 432 -24.97 3.22 26.67
CA GLY A 432 -24.76 1.77 26.54
C GLY A 432 -24.39 1.30 25.13
N ALA A 433 -23.90 2.20 24.28
CA ALA A 433 -23.27 1.81 23.02
C ALA A 433 -22.03 0.95 23.32
N THR A 434 -21.91 -0.18 22.61
CA THR A 434 -20.72 -1.04 22.64
C THR A 434 -20.12 -1.13 21.24
N ARG A 435 -18.92 -1.74 21.13
CA ARG A 435 -18.20 -1.89 19.86
C ARG A 435 -19.13 -2.43 18.76
N PRO A 436 -19.32 -1.71 17.64
CA PRO A 436 -19.99 -2.26 16.47
C PRO A 436 -19.16 -3.41 15.88
N ASP A 437 -19.83 -4.48 15.44
CA ASP A 437 -19.21 -5.78 15.13
C ASP A 437 -19.73 -6.40 13.81
N GLY A 438 -20.20 -5.56 12.89
CA GLY A 438 -20.76 -5.97 11.60
C GLY A 438 -19.77 -6.49 10.56
N ASP A 439 -18.48 -6.49 10.88
CA ASP A 439 -17.37 -6.86 10.01
C ASP A 439 -16.51 -7.99 10.59
N PHE A 440 -15.69 -8.62 9.75
CA PHE A 440 -14.99 -9.86 10.11
C PHE A 440 -13.93 -9.68 11.21
N LYS A 441 -13.34 -8.48 11.36
CA LYS A 441 -12.33 -8.20 12.39
C LYS A 441 -12.82 -8.47 13.82
N ALA A 442 -14.13 -8.34 14.05
CA ALA A 442 -14.75 -8.51 15.36
C ALA A 442 -15.11 -9.96 15.68
N SER A 443 -14.83 -10.91 14.77
CA SER A 443 -15.22 -12.31 14.92
C SER A 443 -14.42 -13.08 15.96
N GLY A 444 -13.18 -12.68 16.26
CA GLY A 444 -12.29 -13.47 17.12
C GLY A 444 -11.76 -14.76 16.48
N VAL A 445 -12.05 -15.00 15.18
CA VAL A 445 -11.75 -16.26 14.49
C VAL A 445 -10.36 -16.21 13.87
N PHE A 446 -9.56 -17.24 14.12
CA PHE A 446 -8.25 -17.46 13.51
C PHE A 446 -8.28 -18.76 12.70
N ASP A 447 -8.07 -18.68 11.38
CA ASP A 447 -8.05 -19.86 10.51
C ASP A 447 -6.82 -20.77 10.77
N GLY A 448 -5.76 -20.21 11.36
CA GLY A 448 -4.58 -20.94 11.84
C GLY A 448 -4.14 -20.42 13.20
N PRO A 449 -3.52 -21.26 14.06
CA PRO A 449 -3.08 -20.81 15.38
C PRO A 449 -2.06 -19.67 15.23
N PRO A 450 -2.22 -18.56 15.98
CA PRO A 450 -1.19 -17.54 16.04
C PRO A 450 0.01 -18.09 16.83
N HIS A 451 1.19 -18.03 16.21
CA HIS A 451 2.43 -18.54 16.82
C HIS A 451 3.26 -17.45 17.50
N GLU A 452 2.81 -16.20 17.41
CA GLU A 452 3.40 -15.04 18.07
C GLU A 452 2.89 -14.98 19.51
N ASP A 453 3.73 -15.42 20.45
CA ASP A 453 3.38 -15.71 21.84
C ASP A 453 3.72 -14.58 22.82
N GLY A 454 4.31 -13.50 22.31
CA GLY A 454 4.71 -12.33 23.07
C GLY A 454 5.95 -12.53 23.92
N LYS A 455 6.87 -13.40 23.51
CA LYS A 455 8.13 -13.61 24.21
C LYS A 455 9.35 -13.09 23.47
N ALA A 456 10.29 -12.53 24.23
CA ALA A 456 11.60 -12.12 23.75
C ALA A 456 12.53 -13.33 23.52
N ASP A 457 12.41 -14.34 24.38
CA ASP A 457 13.13 -15.62 24.36
C ASP A 457 12.25 -16.75 24.97
N ALA A 458 12.77 -17.97 25.21
CA ALA A 458 11.96 -19.08 25.76
C ALA A 458 11.20 -18.74 27.05
N THR A 459 11.84 -17.96 27.92
CA THR A 459 11.45 -17.81 29.32
C THR A 459 10.99 -16.39 29.65
N THR A 460 11.32 -15.42 28.80
CA THR A 460 11.06 -14.01 29.03
C THR A 460 9.90 -13.52 28.15
N ASN A 461 8.78 -13.20 28.79
CA ASN A 461 7.71 -12.45 28.14
C ASN A 461 8.17 -11.02 27.85
N TYR A 462 7.70 -10.42 26.75
CA TYR A 462 7.85 -8.99 26.56
C TYR A 462 7.11 -8.24 27.68
N PRO A 463 7.72 -7.20 28.27
CA PRO A 463 7.13 -6.52 29.43
C PRO A 463 5.79 -5.82 29.15
N ASN A 464 5.41 -5.60 27.88
CA ASN A 464 4.28 -4.73 27.53
C ASN A 464 3.32 -5.29 26.46
N GLY A 465 3.13 -6.62 26.38
CA GLY A 465 2.17 -7.23 25.44
C GLY A 465 2.57 -7.25 23.96
N TRP A 466 3.82 -6.91 23.66
CA TRP A 466 4.43 -6.97 22.32
C TRP A 466 4.54 -8.39 21.80
N GLY A 467 4.56 -8.53 20.47
CA GLY A 467 4.84 -9.81 19.80
C GLY A 467 3.76 -10.87 20.06
N LYS A 468 2.56 -10.45 20.49
CA LYS A 468 1.43 -11.33 20.78
C LYS A 468 0.29 -11.09 19.79
N LEU A 469 -0.23 -12.18 19.24
CA LEU A 469 -1.47 -12.19 18.44
C LEU A 469 -2.47 -13.14 19.09
N SER A 470 -3.31 -12.64 19.98
CA SER A 470 -4.36 -13.40 20.67
C SER A 470 -5.75 -12.78 20.56
N LYS A 471 -5.84 -11.54 20.06
CA LYS A 471 -7.09 -10.82 19.82
C LYS A 471 -7.10 -10.27 18.40
N GLY A 472 -8.26 -10.37 17.76
CA GLY A 472 -8.46 -9.98 16.37
C GLY A 472 -8.97 -11.16 15.56
N SER A 473 -8.52 -11.29 14.33
CA SER A 473 -8.90 -12.42 13.48
C SER A 473 -7.83 -12.71 12.44
N SER A 474 -7.83 -13.92 11.90
CA SER A 474 -7.04 -14.26 10.71
C SER A 474 -7.84 -15.10 9.73
N ASN A 475 -7.45 -15.03 8.47
CA ASN A 475 -7.95 -15.87 7.41
C ASN A 475 -6.81 -16.47 6.61
N THR A 476 -7.05 -17.66 6.09
CA THR A 476 -6.19 -18.25 5.09
C THR A 476 -6.42 -17.55 3.75
N GLU A 477 -5.35 -17.05 3.14
CA GLU A 477 -5.38 -16.33 1.87
C GLU A 477 -5.53 -17.31 0.69
N ASN A 478 -6.36 -16.99 -0.30
CA ASN A 478 -6.66 -17.85 -1.45
C ASN A 478 -6.86 -17.12 -2.81
N PHE A 479 -6.06 -16.08 -3.08
CA PHE A 479 -6.00 -15.36 -4.37
C PHE A 479 -7.25 -14.52 -4.71
N ASN A 480 -8.03 -14.09 -3.70
CA ASN A 480 -9.30 -13.37 -3.93
C ASN A 480 -9.39 -11.99 -3.25
N GLY A 481 -8.30 -11.24 -3.15
CA GLY A 481 -8.34 -9.86 -2.61
C GLY A 481 -8.61 -9.82 -1.11
N ASP A 482 -7.94 -10.70 -0.36
CA ASP A 482 -8.47 -11.22 0.89
C ASP A 482 -8.17 -10.35 2.12
N MET A 483 -7.48 -9.21 2.06
CA MET A 483 -7.37 -8.36 3.25
C MET A 483 -7.72 -6.92 2.96
N PHE A 484 -8.66 -6.37 3.72
CA PHE A 484 -9.03 -4.96 3.63
C PHE A 484 -9.19 -4.31 4.99
N ALA A 485 -9.02 -2.99 5.02
CA ALA A 485 -9.56 -2.16 6.07
C ALA A 485 -10.06 -0.82 5.51
N GLY A 486 -11.09 -0.26 6.11
CA GLY A 486 -11.67 1.00 5.70
C GLY A 486 -12.28 1.78 6.85
N VAL A 487 -12.66 3.01 6.52
CA VAL A 487 -13.15 4.01 7.48
C VAL A 487 -14.23 4.87 6.83
N GLY A 488 -15.18 5.33 7.64
CA GLY A 488 -16.37 6.07 7.26
C GLY A 488 -17.60 5.52 7.98
N PRO A 489 -18.81 6.01 7.67
CA PRO A 489 -19.10 7.02 6.67
C PRO A 489 -18.87 8.45 7.18
N PHE A 490 -18.59 9.37 6.25
CA PHE A 490 -18.44 10.81 6.48
C PHE A 490 -19.44 11.61 5.65
N SER A 491 -19.98 12.70 6.18
CA SER A 491 -20.69 13.69 5.36
C SER A 491 -19.73 14.79 4.93
N LEU A 492 -19.82 15.29 3.69
CA LEU A 492 -19.03 16.42 3.19
C LEU A 492 -19.93 17.45 2.52
N ALA A 493 -20.06 18.62 3.14
CA ALA A 493 -20.78 19.75 2.55
C ALA A 493 -20.03 20.32 1.32
N PRO A 494 -20.71 21.03 0.40
CA PRO A 494 -20.03 21.74 -0.70
C PRO A 494 -18.95 22.68 -0.16
N GLY A 495 -17.74 22.60 -0.72
CA GLY A 495 -16.56 23.34 -0.31
C GLY A 495 -15.80 22.74 0.89
N GLU A 496 -16.37 21.78 1.60
CA GLU A 496 -15.72 21.12 2.73
C GLU A 496 -14.58 20.22 2.25
N SER A 497 -13.52 20.11 3.07
CA SER A 497 -12.43 19.16 2.87
C SER A 497 -12.25 18.28 4.09
N MET A 498 -11.80 17.05 3.87
CA MET A 498 -11.29 16.17 4.90
C MET A 498 -10.01 15.49 4.43
N THR A 499 -9.18 15.05 5.36
CA THR A 499 -7.96 14.29 5.06
C THR A 499 -7.98 12.97 5.81
N ILE A 500 -7.79 11.85 5.11
CA ILE A 500 -7.59 10.53 5.71
C ILE A 500 -6.09 10.22 5.73
N VAL A 501 -5.60 9.70 6.86
CA VAL A 501 -4.19 9.36 7.05
C VAL A 501 -4.05 7.87 7.27
N MET A 502 -3.19 7.22 6.49
CA MET A 502 -2.83 5.82 6.66
C MET A 502 -1.32 5.62 6.53
N ALA A 503 -0.82 4.44 6.88
CA ALA A 503 0.55 4.06 6.58
C ALA A 503 0.62 2.63 6.06
N THR A 504 1.50 2.39 5.08
CA THR A 504 1.99 1.06 4.77
C THR A 504 3.20 0.77 5.65
N VAL A 505 3.29 -0.45 6.15
CA VAL A 505 4.28 -0.85 7.17
C VAL A 505 4.84 -2.22 6.81
N ALA A 506 6.11 -2.44 7.16
CA ALA A 506 6.71 -3.75 7.14
C ALA A 506 7.54 -3.97 8.39
N GLY A 507 7.85 -5.23 8.66
CA GLY A 507 8.81 -5.57 9.71
C GLY A 507 9.10 -7.05 9.79
N TYR A 508 10.21 -7.36 10.46
CA TYR A 508 10.55 -8.72 10.83
C TYR A 508 9.61 -9.21 11.93
N ARG A 509 8.77 -10.20 11.59
CA ARG A 509 7.72 -10.74 12.47
C ARG A 509 6.74 -9.71 13.01
N LEU A 510 5.80 -10.17 13.84
CA LEU A 510 4.78 -9.32 14.45
C LEU A 510 5.38 -8.17 15.27
N GLU A 511 6.45 -8.43 16.01
CA GLU A 511 7.14 -7.39 16.79
C GLU A 511 7.67 -6.27 15.90
N GLY A 512 8.32 -6.60 14.77
CA GLY A 512 8.87 -5.62 13.86
C GLY A 512 7.79 -4.73 13.26
N ILE A 513 6.71 -5.33 12.73
CA ILE A 513 5.62 -4.54 12.15
C ILE A 513 4.87 -3.71 13.21
N GLN A 514 4.73 -4.20 14.44
CA GLN A 514 4.19 -3.42 15.57
C GLN A 514 5.08 -2.20 15.87
N LYS A 515 6.41 -2.32 15.75
CA LYS A 515 7.34 -1.19 15.94
C LYS A 515 7.14 -0.17 14.82
N SER A 516 7.00 -0.62 13.57
CA SER A 516 6.72 0.23 12.42
C SER A 516 5.39 0.97 12.54
N VAL A 517 4.32 0.29 12.99
CA VAL A 517 3.01 0.92 13.25
C VAL A 517 3.11 1.99 14.34
N ARG A 518 3.81 1.69 15.45
CA ARG A 518 4.04 2.66 16.52
C ARG A 518 4.87 3.85 16.00
N ALA A 519 5.91 3.58 15.22
CA ALA A 519 6.79 4.60 14.66
C ALA A 519 6.02 5.53 13.70
N ALA A 520 5.18 4.98 12.82
CA ALA A 520 4.33 5.76 11.92
C ALA A 520 3.35 6.66 12.68
N ARG A 521 2.66 6.11 13.69
CA ARG A 521 1.75 6.90 14.56
C ARG A 521 2.49 8.00 15.30
N TRP A 522 3.68 7.70 15.83
CA TRP A 522 4.50 8.68 16.53
C TRP A 522 4.99 9.79 15.59
N ALA A 523 5.51 9.44 14.41
CA ALA A 523 5.97 10.39 13.40
C ALA A 523 4.85 11.34 12.97
N TYR A 524 3.65 10.81 12.71
CA TYR A 524 2.47 11.62 12.45
C TYR A 524 2.11 12.55 13.61
N ALA A 525 2.09 12.01 14.85
CA ALA A 525 1.79 12.78 16.05
C ALA A 525 2.80 13.91 16.33
N GLN A 526 4.05 13.77 15.86
CA GLN A 526 5.09 14.79 15.96
C GLN A 526 5.10 15.78 14.80
N ASP A 527 4.07 15.80 13.93
CA ASP A 527 4.05 16.68 12.75
C ASP A 527 5.29 16.45 11.87
N TYR A 528 5.71 15.19 11.76
CA TYR A 528 6.92 14.73 11.05
C TYR A 528 8.24 15.35 11.52
N LYS A 529 8.27 15.95 12.72
CA LYS A 529 9.50 16.46 13.35
C LYS A 529 10.30 15.30 13.96
N LEU A 530 10.98 14.56 13.08
CA LEU A 530 11.83 13.44 13.48
C LEU A 530 13.22 13.91 13.91
N PRO A 531 13.96 13.10 14.67
CA PRO A 531 15.37 13.36 14.98
C PRO A 531 16.17 13.56 13.68
N VAL A 532 16.90 14.66 13.60
CA VAL A 532 17.58 15.09 12.38
C VAL A 532 18.83 14.25 12.15
N LEU A 533 18.97 13.73 10.93
CA LEU A 533 20.20 13.04 10.51
C LEU A 533 21.33 14.03 10.17
N PRO A 534 22.60 13.59 10.29
CA PRO A 534 23.71 14.28 9.63
C PRO A 534 23.43 14.49 8.13
N PRO A 535 23.97 15.55 7.50
CA PRO A 535 23.98 15.71 6.05
C PRO A 535 24.44 14.43 5.37
N LEU A 536 23.69 13.97 4.37
CA LEU A 536 24.12 12.81 3.60
C LEU A 536 25.27 13.22 2.69
N PRO A 537 26.36 12.44 2.64
CA PRO A 537 27.48 12.78 1.80
C PRO A 537 27.08 12.63 0.32
N ASP A 538 27.56 13.51 -0.53
CA ASP A 538 27.30 13.40 -1.97
C ASP A 538 28.17 12.28 -2.55
N MET A 539 27.52 11.22 -3.02
CA MET A 539 28.20 10.06 -3.57
C MET A 539 28.41 10.20 -5.08
N LYS A 540 29.62 9.89 -5.53
CA LYS A 540 29.99 9.76 -6.93
C LYS A 540 30.41 8.32 -7.19
N VAL A 541 29.80 7.69 -8.18
CA VAL A 541 30.14 6.34 -8.60
C VAL A 541 30.81 6.44 -9.96
N THR A 542 32.06 5.98 -10.07
CA THR A 542 32.78 5.91 -11.34
C THR A 542 33.17 4.48 -11.65
N ASN A 543 33.01 4.09 -12.91
CA ASN A 543 33.57 2.85 -13.42
C ASN A 543 35.06 3.06 -13.66
N THR A 544 35.88 2.19 -13.09
CA THR A 544 37.29 2.14 -13.45
C THR A 544 37.47 1.29 -14.72
N LEU A 545 38.55 1.54 -15.46
CA LEU A 545 38.92 0.75 -16.64
C LEU A 545 39.22 -0.73 -16.31
N THR A 546 39.31 -1.10 -15.04
CA THR A 546 39.71 -2.42 -14.53
C THR A 546 38.56 -3.25 -13.96
N LYS A 547 37.30 -2.94 -14.30
CA LYS A 547 36.09 -3.62 -13.77
C LYS A 547 35.94 -3.49 -12.23
N SER A 548 36.50 -2.44 -11.63
CA SER A 548 36.16 -2.04 -10.27
C SER A 548 35.27 -0.81 -10.28
N VAL A 549 34.49 -0.63 -9.22
CA VAL A 549 33.68 0.57 -9.01
C VAL A 549 34.41 1.42 -7.98
N ALA A 550 34.74 2.66 -8.34
CA ALA A 550 35.20 3.65 -7.37
C ALA A 550 33.98 4.42 -6.87
N VAL A 551 33.71 4.26 -5.57
CA VAL A 551 32.65 4.99 -4.86
C VAL A 551 33.36 6.04 -4.02
N GLU A 552 33.17 7.31 -4.38
CA GLU A 552 33.72 8.46 -3.68
C GLU A 552 32.57 9.21 -3.02
N TRP A 553 32.82 9.84 -1.88
CA TRP A 553 31.85 10.72 -1.24
C TRP A 553 32.55 11.87 -0.52
N ASP A 554 31.84 12.97 -0.30
CA ASP A 554 32.41 14.13 0.37
C ASP A 554 32.34 14.03 1.92
N ALA A 555 33.15 14.84 2.59
CA ALA A 555 33.32 14.83 4.03
C ALA A 555 32.27 15.66 4.80
N ARG A 556 31.17 16.11 4.15
CA ARG A 556 30.22 17.04 4.78
C ARG A 556 29.50 16.46 6.00
N ALA A 557 29.37 15.13 6.05
CA ALA A 557 28.78 14.45 7.21
C ALA A 557 29.72 14.47 8.43
N GLU A 558 31.03 14.62 8.22
CA GLU A 558 32.05 14.55 9.26
C GLU A 558 32.08 15.79 10.16
N THR A 559 31.52 16.91 9.69
CA THR A 559 31.45 18.16 10.47
C THR A 559 30.33 18.17 11.52
N GLU A 560 29.47 17.15 11.54
CA GLU A 560 28.37 17.06 12.50
C GLU A 560 28.86 16.59 13.88
N PRO A 561 28.45 17.24 14.99
CA PRO A 561 28.89 16.87 16.34
C PRO A 561 28.58 15.42 16.75
N GLY A 562 27.60 14.79 16.10
CA GLY A 562 27.18 13.39 16.33
C GLY A 562 27.68 12.40 15.28
N PHE A 563 28.61 12.79 14.41
CA PHE A 563 29.14 11.89 13.38
C PHE A 563 29.92 10.72 14.01
N ALA A 564 29.43 9.50 13.78
CA ALA A 564 30.03 8.27 14.31
C ALA A 564 30.78 7.45 13.23
N GLY A 565 30.83 7.93 11.99
CA GLY A 565 31.43 7.23 10.85
C GLY A 565 30.44 6.94 9.72
N TYR A 566 30.96 6.44 8.60
CA TYR A 566 30.16 6.00 7.46
C TYR A 566 29.87 4.50 7.54
N LYS A 567 28.67 4.10 7.12
CA LYS A 567 28.35 2.70 6.85
C LYS A 567 28.05 2.54 5.35
N VAL A 568 28.88 1.78 4.66
CA VAL A 568 28.69 1.47 3.24
C VAL A 568 27.95 0.14 3.12
N TYR A 569 26.69 0.22 2.70
CA TYR A 569 25.90 -0.96 2.39
C TYR A 569 26.18 -1.35 0.94
N LYS A 570 26.88 -2.48 0.75
CA LYS A 570 27.01 -3.11 -0.57
C LYS A 570 26.06 -4.29 -0.65
N SER A 571 25.21 -4.30 -1.67
CA SER A 571 24.63 -5.56 -2.13
C SER A 571 25.69 -6.21 -3.01
N SER A 572 26.28 -7.32 -2.56
CA SER A 572 27.10 -8.15 -3.44
C SER A 572 26.18 -8.86 -4.43
N GLN A 573 25.73 -8.16 -5.46
CA GLN A 573 25.07 -8.81 -6.58
C GLN A 573 25.76 -8.46 -7.89
N TYR A 574 25.89 -9.52 -8.70
CA TYR A 574 26.27 -9.56 -10.10
C TYR A 574 27.77 -9.56 -10.42
N LEU A 575 28.46 -10.65 -10.07
CA LEU A 575 29.33 -11.24 -11.10
C LEU A 575 28.40 -11.65 -12.26
N LYS A 576 28.63 -11.11 -13.46
CA LYS A 576 27.98 -11.60 -14.69
C LYS A 576 28.34 -13.08 -14.86
N LYS A 577 27.48 -13.97 -14.38
CA LYS A 577 27.56 -15.41 -14.61
C LYS A 577 26.26 -15.85 -15.26
N TYR A 578 26.37 -16.78 -16.19
CA TYR A 578 25.27 -17.25 -17.03
C TYR A 578 24.27 -18.02 -16.16
N PHE A 579 23.15 -17.37 -15.86
CA PHE A 579 22.11 -17.94 -14.99
C PHE A 579 21.62 -19.30 -15.49
N LEU A 580 21.61 -19.52 -16.82
CA LEU A 580 21.23 -20.75 -17.52
C LEU A 580 22.02 -22.01 -17.10
N GLU A 581 23.24 -21.85 -16.58
CA GLU A 581 24.13 -22.97 -16.25
C GLU A 581 24.08 -23.35 -14.75
N GLU A 582 23.73 -22.41 -13.87
CA GLU A 582 23.91 -22.58 -12.41
C GLU A 582 22.66 -22.32 -11.55
N GLY A 583 21.54 -21.91 -12.14
CA GLY A 583 20.29 -21.61 -11.40
C GLY A 583 20.22 -20.21 -10.79
N MET A 584 19.00 -19.69 -10.57
CA MET A 584 18.78 -18.42 -9.86
C MET A 584 19.20 -18.58 -8.39
N ARG A 585 20.20 -17.80 -7.94
CA ARG A 585 20.45 -17.60 -6.51
C ARG A 585 19.77 -16.32 -6.06
N VAL A 586 18.72 -16.49 -5.30
CA VAL A 586 18.17 -15.43 -4.47
C VAL A 586 18.88 -15.51 -3.10
N VAL A 587 18.94 -14.43 -2.30
CA VAL A 587 19.26 -14.25 -0.83
C VAL A 587 19.34 -15.52 0.09
N ASP A 588 18.79 -16.67 -0.30
CA ASP A 588 18.75 -17.97 0.40
C ASP A 588 20.11 -18.63 0.67
N ARG A 589 21.23 -18.08 0.19
CA ARG A 589 22.58 -18.63 0.44
C ARG A 589 23.39 -17.81 1.44
N TYR A 590 22.78 -16.85 2.14
CA TYR A 590 23.46 -16.07 3.16
C TYR A 590 24.13 -16.96 4.23
N GLN A 591 23.45 -18.05 4.61
CA GLN A 591 23.97 -19.10 5.50
C GLN A 591 25.17 -19.89 4.95
N GLU A 592 25.34 -20.01 3.64
CA GLU A 592 26.45 -20.76 3.02
C GLU A 592 27.72 -19.91 2.83
N ASN A 593 27.58 -18.59 2.91
CA ASN A 593 28.68 -17.63 2.78
C ASN A 593 29.23 -17.16 4.12
N MET A 594 28.71 -17.68 5.23
CA MET A 594 29.28 -17.53 6.56
C MET A 594 29.78 -18.90 7.01
N THR A 595 31.04 -18.98 7.43
CA THR A 595 31.42 -20.08 8.34
C THR A 595 30.64 -19.83 9.62
N PRO A 596 29.76 -20.74 10.07
CA PRO A 596 28.99 -20.52 11.29
C PRO A 596 29.95 -20.29 12.44
N GLY A 597 30.02 -19.05 12.92
CA GLY A 597 30.62 -18.76 14.20
C GLY A 597 29.73 -19.38 15.28
N PRO A 598 30.29 -19.79 16.43
CA PRO A 598 29.47 -20.15 17.58
C PRO A 598 28.55 -18.97 17.88
N ILE A 599 27.24 -19.18 17.72
CA ILE A 599 26.24 -18.18 18.09
C ILE A 599 26.42 -17.93 19.59
N PRO A 600 26.70 -16.69 20.03
CA PRO A 600 26.71 -16.34 21.44
C PRO A 600 25.43 -16.86 22.11
N ALA A 601 25.56 -17.51 23.26
CA ALA A 601 24.45 -18.26 23.87
C ALA A 601 23.22 -17.37 24.20
N ASP A 602 23.46 -16.07 24.34
CA ASP A 602 22.49 -14.99 24.55
C ASP A 602 21.76 -14.54 23.27
N LEU A 603 22.25 -14.94 22.09
CA LEU A 603 21.64 -14.64 20.78
C LEU A 603 20.98 -15.85 20.12
N LYS A 604 21.13 -17.04 20.73
CA LYS A 604 20.35 -18.21 20.36
C LYS A 604 18.93 -18.02 20.90
N LYS A 605 17.96 -17.84 20.01
CA LYS A 605 16.59 -18.20 20.37
C LYS A 605 16.55 -19.73 20.63
N PRO A 606 15.71 -20.19 21.57
CA PRO A 606 15.56 -21.61 21.89
C PRO A 606 15.22 -22.45 20.66
#